data_AF-A0A1H6BY73-F1
#
_entry.id   AF-A0A1H6BY73-F1
#
_cell.length_a   1.000
_cell.length_b   1.000
_cell.length_c   1.000
_cell.angle_alpha   90.00
_cell.angle_beta   90.00
_cell.angle_gamma   90.00
#
_symmetry.space_group_name_H-M   'P 1'
#
loop_
_entity.id
_entity.type
_entity.pdbx_description
1 polymer ?
#
loop_
_entity_poly.entity_id
_entity_poly.type
_entity_poly.pdbx_seq_one_letter_code
_entity_poly.pdbx_strand_id
1 'polypeptide(L)'
;MARRKVGKEFAGLAVLIVIGAVVLAVSKVVDSLGFTGAVVAAILVIVCMVWVKIAKRAKRLAYLRGKYGDESVVQHIMSKTLWQGETAEQVRDSIGLPSSMDNNLLKTRKREVWKYHPHGRGRYRLRVTLDNDVVIEIKTLGH
;
A
#
# COMPACT_ATOMS: atom_id res chain seq x y z
N MET A 1 11.90 -27.61 -27.34
CA MET A 1 11.11 -26.56 -26.63
C MET A 1 12.00 -25.34 -26.37
N ALA A 2 11.89 -24.28 -27.18
CA ALA A 2 12.73 -23.07 -27.04
C ALA A 2 11.99 -22.01 -26.19
N ARG A 3 12.59 -21.63 -25.05
CA ARG A 3 12.02 -20.71 -24.05
C ARG A 3 12.26 -19.25 -24.49
N ARG A 4 11.17 -18.50 -24.72
CA ARG A 4 11.13 -17.07 -25.08
C ARG A 4 12.10 -16.20 -24.25
N LYS A 5 13.10 -15.60 -24.90
CA LYS A 5 13.95 -14.50 -24.39
C LYS A 5 13.46 -13.10 -24.85
N VAL A 6 12.19 -12.96 -25.20
CA VAL A 6 11.64 -11.75 -25.88
C VAL A 6 11.31 -10.60 -24.90
N GLY A 7 11.43 -10.78 -23.58
CA GLY A 7 10.90 -9.78 -22.61
C GLY A 7 11.82 -8.62 -22.23
N LYS A 8 13.15 -8.78 -22.26
CA LYS A 8 14.08 -7.81 -21.66
C LYS A 8 14.50 -6.67 -22.60
N GLU A 9 14.58 -6.94 -23.90
CA GLU A 9 15.01 -5.93 -24.88
C GLU A 9 13.90 -4.91 -25.20
N PHE A 10 12.65 -5.37 -25.22
CA PHE A 10 11.49 -4.48 -25.35
C PHE A 10 11.26 -3.60 -24.12
N ALA A 11 11.59 -4.10 -22.92
CA ALA A 11 11.55 -3.28 -21.71
C ALA A 11 12.58 -2.14 -21.76
N GLY A 12 13.79 -2.40 -22.27
CA GLY A 12 14.82 -1.38 -22.47
C GLY A 12 14.41 -0.30 -23.48
N LEU A 13 13.84 -0.71 -24.63
CA LEU A 13 13.31 0.21 -25.63
C LEU A 13 12.14 1.06 -25.11
N ALA A 14 11.20 0.45 -24.38
CA ALA A 14 10.09 1.18 -23.78
C ALA A 14 10.56 2.25 -22.78
N VAL A 15 11.58 1.94 -21.97
CA VAL A 15 12.17 2.91 -21.05
C VAL A 15 12.83 4.08 -21.79
N LEU A 16 13.57 3.80 -22.87
CA LEU A 16 14.19 4.86 -23.69
C LEU A 16 13.16 5.76 -24.36
N ILE A 17 12.05 5.19 -24.87
CA ILE A 17 10.95 5.95 -25.46
C ILE A 17 10.30 6.86 -24.41
N VAL A 18 10.07 6.36 -23.19
CA VAL A 18 9.51 7.14 -22.10
C VAL A 18 10.46 8.26 -21.68
N ILE A 19 11.76 7.98 -21.53
CA ILE A 19 12.77 9.01 -21.20
C ILE A 19 12.82 10.07 -22.30
N GLY A 20 12.87 9.67 -23.57
CA GLY A 20 12.87 10.60 -24.71
C GLY A 20 11.62 11.48 -24.76
N ALA A 21 10.44 10.90 -24.50
CA ALA A 21 9.19 11.65 -24.43
C ALA A 21 9.18 12.67 -23.28
N VAL A 22 9.73 12.30 -22.12
CA VAL A 22 9.87 13.22 -20.98
C VAL A 22 10.84 14.35 -21.29
N VAL A 23 12.00 14.05 -21.88
CA VAL A 23 13.00 15.07 -22.27
C VAL A 23 12.40 16.05 -23.28
N LEU A 24 11.67 15.58 -24.29
CA LEU A 24 11.00 16.44 -25.28
C LEU A 24 9.89 17.29 -24.68
N ALA A 25 9.11 16.74 -23.73
CA ALA A 25 8.09 17.51 -23.04
C ALA A 25 8.69 18.63 -22.19
N VAL A 26 9.81 18.35 -21.49
CA VAL A 26 10.53 19.35 -20.70
C VAL A 26 11.16 20.39 -21.60
N SER A 27 11.81 20.00 -22.70
CA SER A 27 12.45 20.95 -23.62
C SER A 27 11.42 21.91 -24.22
N LYS A 28 10.25 21.41 -24.68
CA LYS A 28 9.15 22.25 -25.20
C LYS A 28 8.62 23.27 -24.18
N VAL A 29 8.60 22.92 -22.89
CA VAL A 29 8.15 23.81 -21.83
C VAL A 29 9.23 24.86 -21.50
N VAL A 30 10.50 24.46 -21.47
CA VAL A 30 11.64 25.37 -21.27
C VAL A 30 11.76 26.34 -22.45
N ASP A 31 11.54 25.88 -23.68
CA ASP A 31 11.61 26.71 -24.89
C ASP A 31 10.47 27.74 -24.97
N SER A 32 9.30 27.44 -24.40
CA SER A 32 8.14 28.35 -24.46
C SER A 32 7.99 29.30 -23.26
N LEU A 33 8.44 28.89 -22.06
CA LEU A 33 8.22 29.64 -20.82
C LEU A 33 9.52 29.93 -20.03
N GLY A 34 10.66 29.49 -20.54
CA GLY A 34 11.94 29.51 -19.82
C GLY A 34 11.98 28.54 -18.64
N PHE A 35 13.15 28.42 -18.01
CA PHE A 35 13.35 27.60 -16.81
C PHE A 35 12.36 27.96 -15.68
N THR A 36 11.99 29.24 -15.57
CA THR A 36 10.97 29.76 -14.65
C THR A 36 9.62 29.08 -14.80
N GLY A 37 9.12 28.89 -16.03
CA GLY A 37 7.85 28.21 -16.27
C GLY A 37 7.87 26.73 -15.88
N ALA A 38 8.99 26.05 -16.15
CA ALA A 38 9.17 24.65 -15.77
C ALA A 38 9.15 24.45 -14.24
N VAL A 39 9.80 25.36 -13.49
CA VAL A 39 9.79 25.32 -12.01
C VAL A 39 8.39 25.58 -11.45
N VAL A 40 7.66 26.57 -11.97
CA VAL A 40 6.29 26.88 -11.54
C VAL A 40 5.36 25.69 -11.81
N ALA A 41 5.44 25.08 -12.99
CA ALA A 41 4.64 23.89 -13.32
C ALA A 41 4.94 22.72 -12.37
N ALA A 42 6.22 22.46 -12.05
CA ALA A 42 6.61 21.42 -11.10
C ALA A 42 6.04 21.68 -9.69
N ILE A 43 6.09 22.93 -9.21
CA ILE A 43 5.51 23.31 -7.92
C ILE A 43 4.00 23.08 -7.92
N LEU A 44 3.28 23.50 -8.98
CA LEU A 44 1.84 23.28 -9.11
C LEU A 44 1.48 21.79 -9.09
N VAL A 45 2.27 20.96 -9.76
CA VAL A 45 2.10 19.49 -9.76
C VAL A 45 2.31 18.92 -8.34
N ILE A 46 3.33 19.38 -7.61
CA ILE A 46 3.60 18.96 -6.23
C ILE A 46 2.44 19.38 -5.31
N VAL A 47 1.99 20.64 -5.38
CA VAL A 47 0.86 21.16 -4.60
C VAL A 47 -0.40 20.35 -4.90
N CYS A 48 -0.71 20.11 -6.17
CA CYS A 48 -1.84 19.29 -6.58
C CYS A 48 -1.76 17.86 -6.00
N MET A 49 -0.58 17.22 -6.08
CA MET A 49 -0.37 15.89 -5.47
C MET A 49 -0.60 15.88 -3.95
N VAL A 50 -0.10 16.90 -3.24
CA VAL A 50 -0.30 17.04 -1.79
C VAL A 50 -1.78 17.22 -1.46
N TRP A 51 -2.49 18.08 -2.18
CA TRP A 51 -3.92 18.32 -2.00
C TRP A 51 -4.76 17.04 -2.19
N VAL A 52 -4.47 16.27 -3.25
CA VAL A 52 -5.16 14.99 -3.50
C VAL A 52 -4.93 14.00 -2.36
N LYS A 53 -3.70 13.94 -1.80
CA LYS A 53 -3.39 13.06 -0.66
C LYS A 53 -4.14 13.49 0.62
N ILE A 54 -4.18 14.79 0.91
CA ILE A 54 -4.90 15.33 2.07
C ILE A 54 -6.40 15.04 1.96
N ALA A 55 -7.00 15.32 0.80
CA ALA A 55 -8.43 15.07 0.56
C ALA A 55 -8.80 13.59 0.71
N LYS A 56 -7.97 12.67 0.19
CA LYS A 56 -8.17 11.22 0.38
C LYS A 56 -8.07 10.82 1.85
N ARG A 57 -7.10 11.37 2.59
CA ARG A 57 -6.92 11.08 4.02
C ARG A 57 -8.11 11.56 4.84
N ALA A 58 -8.62 12.76 4.58
CA ALA A 58 -9.78 13.32 5.27
C ALA A 58 -11.06 12.48 5.04
N LYS A 59 -11.32 12.07 3.79
CA LYS A 59 -12.46 11.19 3.47
C LYS A 59 -12.36 9.84 4.18
N ARG A 60 -11.17 9.23 4.19
CA ARG A 60 -10.94 7.96 4.89
C ARG A 60 -11.12 8.11 6.40
N LEU A 61 -10.69 9.25 6.97
CA LEU A 61 -10.84 9.53 8.40
C LEU A 61 -12.31 9.65 8.78
N ALA A 62 -13.09 10.42 8.01
CA ALA A 62 -14.53 10.56 8.23
C ALA A 62 -15.26 9.21 8.14
N TYR A 63 -14.90 8.38 7.15
CA TYR A 63 -15.45 7.04 7.01
C TYR A 63 -15.14 6.15 8.23
N LEU A 64 -13.87 6.10 8.66
CA LEU A 64 -13.47 5.25 9.80
C LEU A 64 -14.08 5.73 11.12
N ARG A 65 -14.17 7.05 11.34
CA ARG A 65 -14.87 7.64 12.49
C ARG A 65 -16.34 7.26 12.51
N GLY A 66 -17.02 7.32 11.37
CA GLY A 66 -18.41 6.89 11.25
C GLY A 66 -18.61 5.39 11.47
N LYS A 67 -17.64 4.55 11.06
CA LYS A 67 -17.72 3.09 11.21
C LYS A 67 -17.44 2.60 12.62
N TYR A 68 -16.40 3.12 13.28
CA TYR A 68 -15.90 2.59 14.55
C TYR A 68 -16.26 3.43 15.77
N GLY A 69 -16.54 4.72 15.63
CA GLY A 69 -16.91 5.62 16.73
C GLY A 69 -15.79 5.92 17.74
N ASP A 70 -14.74 5.10 17.83
CA ASP A 70 -13.61 5.27 18.73
C ASP A 70 -12.40 5.88 18.00
N GLU A 71 -11.96 7.04 18.46
CA GLU A 71 -10.83 7.77 17.87
C GLU A 71 -9.50 7.01 18.03
N SER A 72 -9.31 6.23 19.09
CA SER A 72 -8.08 5.47 19.33
C SER A 72 -7.89 4.38 18.27
N VAL A 73 -8.95 3.59 18.03
CA VAL A 73 -9.01 2.58 16.96
C VAL A 73 -8.77 3.21 15.59
N VAL A 74 -9.43 4.33 15.31
CA VAL A 74 -9.28 5.04 14.04
C VAL A 74 -7.85 5.51 13.82
N GLN A 75 -7.19 6.03 14.86
CA GLN A 75 -5.80 6.47 14.78
C GLN A 75 -4.85 5.29 14.53
N HIS A 76 -5.04 4.15 15.19
CA HIS A 76 -4.24 2.95 14.96
C HIS A 76 -4.42 2.38 13.53
N ILE A 77 -5.65 2.33 13.03
CA ILE A 77 -5.94 1.93 11.64
C ILE A 77 -5.28 2.90 10.65
N MET A 78 -5.33 4.20 10.94
CA MET A 78 -4.70 5.23 10.11
C MET A 78 -3.17 5.16 10.13
N SER A 79 -2.57 4.79 11.26
CA SER A 79 -1.12 4.60 11.39
C SER A 79 -0.64 3.25 10.84
N LYS A 80 -1.57 2.39 10.38
CA LYS A 80 -1.30 1.00 9.96
C LYS A 80 -0.61 0.18 11.05
N THR A 81 -0.95 0.47 12.31
CA THR A 81 -0.42 -0.23 13.46
C THR A 81 -1.42 -1.31 13.86
N LEU A 82 -0.92 -2.51 14.16
CA LEU A 82 -1.71 -3.61 14.69
C LEU A 82 -1.55 -3.67 16.21
N TRP A 83 -2.59 -4.11 16.90
CA TRP A 83 -2.58 -4.28 18.36
C TRP A 83 -3.35 -5.53 18.79
N GLN A 84 -3.09 -6.01 20.00
CA GLN A 84 -3.80 -7.17 20.53
C GLN A 84 -5.23 -6.78 20.94
N GLY A 85 -6.19 -7.66 20.67
CA GLY A 85 -7.60 -7.41 20.93
C GLY A 85 -8.35 -6.68 19.81
N GLU A 86 -7.68 -6.31 18.71
CA GLU A 86 -8.38 -5.77 17.54
C GLU A 86 -9.17 -6.86 16.80
N THR A 87 -10.21 -6.46 16.07
CA THR A 87 -11.04 -7.39 15.30
C THR A 87 -10.44 -7.68 13.93
N ALA A 88 -10.80 -8.83 13.35
CA ALA A 88 -10.43 -9.20 11.97
C ALA A 88 -10.81 -8.12 10.94
N GLU A 89 -11.87 -7.35 11.19
CA GLU A 89 -12.27 -6.21 10.37
C GLU A 89 -11.32 -5.02 10.51
N GLN A 90 -10.90 -4.70 11.74
CA GLN A 90 -9.96 -3.61 12.01
C GLN A 90 -8.58 -3.91 11.38
N VAL A 91 -8.12 -5.17 11.45
CA VAL A 91 -6.89 -5.61 10.77
C VAL A 91 -7.01 -5.39 9.26
N ARG A 92 -8.14 -5.79 8.66
CA ARG A 92 -8.38 -5.60 7.21
C ARG A 92 -8.44 -4.13 6.83
N ASP A 93 -9.03 -3.28 7.66
CA ASP A 93 -9.10 -1.84 7.40
C ASP A 93 -7.74 -1.15 7.60
N SER A 94 -6.87 -1.71 8.45
CA SER A 94 -5.52 -1.20 8.76
C SER A 94 -4.51 -1.57 7.67
N ILE A 95 -4.32 -2.86 7.42
CA ILE A 95 -3.25 -3.39 6.55
C ILE A 95 -3.77 -4.07 5.27
N GLY A 96 -5.07 -4.26 5.13
CA GLY A 96 -5.69 -4.89 3.97
C GLY A 96 -5.84 -6.41 4.09
N LEU A 97 -6.12 -7.05 2.96
CA LEU A 97 -6.32 -8.49 2.86
C LEU A 97 -5.00 -9.25 3.05
N PRO A 98 -5.02 -10.41 3.74
CA PRO A 98 -3.84 -11.25 3.87
C PRO A 98 -3.43 -11.84 2.52
N SER A 99 -2.13 -12.05 2.34
CA SER A 99 -1.59 -12.71 1.15
C SER A 99 -1.84 -14.23 1.18
N SER A 100 -1.90 -14.80 2.37
CA SER A 100 -2.22 -16.21 2.61
C SER A 100 -2.84 -16.35 4.00
N MET A 101 -3.81 -17.25 4.12
CA MET A 101 -4.54 -17.51 5.34
C MET A 101 -4.47 -19.01 5.65
N ASP A 102 -4.04 -19.37 6.86
CA ASP A 102 -4.14 -20.73 7.37
C ASP A 102 -5.30 -20.80 8.37
N ASN A 103 -6.29 -21.65 8.09
CA ASN A 103 -7.45 -21.83 8.96
C ASN A 103 -7.34 -23.16 9.69
N ASN A 104 -7.36 -23.12 11.02
CA ASN A 104 -7.51 -24.29 11.86
C ASN A 104 -8.86 -24.20 12.58
N LEU A 105 -9.85 -24.88 12.02
CA LEU A 105 -11.20 -24.95 12.56
C LEU A 105 -11.30 -26.16 13.48
N LEU A 106 -11.45 -25.91 14.78
CA LEU A 106 -11.83 -26.91 15.75
C LEU A 106 -13.35 -26.84 15.96
N LYS A 107 -13.95 -27.90 16.52
CA LYS A 107 -15.41 -28.00 16.73
C LYS A 107 -16.02 -26.81 17.49
N THR A 108 -15.23 -26.14 18.34
CA THR A 108 -15.69 -25.06 19.23
C THR A 108 -14.89 -23.75 19.10
N ARG A 109 -13.80 -23.74 18.33
CA ARG A 109 -12.91 -22.57 18.21
C ARG A 109 -12.42 -22.38 16.79
N LYS A 110 -12.37 -21.13 16.36
CA LYS A 110 -11.88 -20.72 15.06
C LYS A 110 -10.53 -20.03 15.24
N ARG A 111 -9.43 -20.69 14.84
CA ARG A 111 -8.09 -20.09 14.85
C ARG A 111 -7.61 -19.85 13.42
N GLU A 112 -7.31 -18.60 13.11
CA GLU A 112 -6.81 -18.20 11.79
C GLU A 112 -5.42 -17.60 11.92
N VAL A 113 -4.52 -17.92 11.00
CA VAL A 113 -3.20 -17.28 10.89
C VAL A 113 -3.12 -16.56 9.56
N TRP A 114 -3.12 -15.24 9.63
CA TRP A 114 -3.07 -14.34 8.48
C TRP A 114 -1.62 -13.95 8.20
N LYS A 115 -1.19 -14.16 6.96
CA LYS A 115 0.19 -13.94 6.53
C LYS A 115 0.27 -12.75 5.58
N TYR A 116 1.21 -11.86 5.86
CA TYR A 116 1.41 -10.60 5.16
C TYR A 116 2.87 -10.41 4.74
N HIS A 117 3.09 -9.57 3.72
CA HIS A 117 4.40 -9.18 3.20
C HIS A 117 5.29 -10.39 2.85
N PRO A 118 5.02 -11.08 1.71
CA PRO A 118 5.86 -12.18 1.26
C PRO A 118 7.29 -11.69 0.96
N HIS A 119 8.30 -12.37 1.50
CA HIS A 119 9.72 -12.01 1.39
C HIS A 119 10.59 -13.12 0.78
N GLY A 120 9.96 -14.18 0.26
CA GLY A 120 10.64 -15.32 -0.33
C GLY A 120 9.74 -16.55 -0.33
N ARG A 121 10.26 -17.69 -0.80
CA ARG A 121 9.51 -18.96 -0.84
C ARG A 121 9.09 -19.36 0.59
N GLY A 122 7.80 -19.23 0.89
CA GLY A 122 7.21 -19.58 2.20
C GLY A 122 7.53 -18.64 3.36
N ARG A 123 8.16 -17.48 3.11
CA ARG A 123 8.56 -16.52 4.16
C ARG A 123 7.67 -15.28 4.12
N TYR A 124 7.15 -14.90 5.27
CA TYR A 124 6.24 -13.77 5.45
C TYR A 124 6.76 -12.90 6.59
N ARG A 125 6.87 -11.58 6.38
CA ARG A 125 7.41 -10.67 7.41
C ARG A 125 6.45 -10.44 8.57
N LEU A 126 5.15 -10.62 8.34
CA LEU A 126 4.13 -10.38 9.34
C LEU A 126 3.15 -11.56 9.36
N ARG A 127 2.89 -12.08 10.56
CA ARG A 127 1.87 -13.09 10.83
C ARG A 127 0.98 -12.60 11.96
N VAL A 128 -0.32 -12.60 11.73
CA VAL A 128 -1.32 -12.21 12.71
C VAL A 128 -2.16 -13.45 13.01
N THR A 129 -2.23 -13.82 14.28
CA THR A 129 -3.07 -14.94 14.73
C THR A 129 -4.34 -14.40 15.32
N LEU A 130 -5.48 -14.89 14.83
CA LEU A 130 -6.81 -14.57 15.31
C LEU A 130 -7.42 -15.80 15.99
N ASP A 131 -8.10 -15.58 17.11
CA ASP A 131 -9.00 -16.55 17.75
C ASP A 131 -10.39 -15.95 17.79
N ASN A 132 -11.37 -16.63 17.18
CA ASN A 132 -12.75 -16.13 17.04
C ASN A 132 -12.83 -14.68 16.52
N ASP A 133 -12.08 -14.39 15.45
CA ASP A 133 -12.00 -13.09 14.79
C ASP A 133 -11.39 -11.94 15.63
N VAL A 134 -10.69 -12.27 16.73
CA VAL A 134 -9.95 -11.33 17.57
C VAL A 134 -8.45 -11.63 17.53
N VAL A 135 -7.62 -10.60 17.37
CA VAL A 135 -6.17 -10.74 17.33
C VAL A 135 -5.61 -11.10 18.70
N ILE A 136 -4.96 -12.26 18.78
CA ILE A 136 -4.30 -12.76 20.00
C ILE A 136 -2.79 -12.62 19.94
N GLU A 137 -2.18 -12.71 18.76
CA GLU A 137 -0.72 -12.76 18.63
C GLU A 137 -0.28 -12.11 17.32
N ILE A 138 0.70 -11.21 17.41
CA ILE A 138 1.30 -10.53 16.26
C ILE A 138 2.78 -10.91 16.22
N LYS A 139 3.21 -11.59 15.15
CA LYS A 139 4.61 -11.95 14.91
C LYS A 139 5.14 -11.16 13.73
N THR A 140 6.10 -10.29 14.02
CA THR A 140 6.89 -9.61 13.00
C THR A 140 8.25 -10.30 12.94
N LEU A 141 8.58 -10.87 11.78
CA LEU A 141 9.94 -11.34 11.50
C LEU A 141 10.81 -10.10 11.30
N GLY A 142 11.53 -9.73 12.36
CA GLY A 142 12.51 -8.65 12.39
C GLY A 142 13.63 -8.87 11.38
N HIS A 143 14.14 -7.75 10.88
CA HIS A 143 15.22 -7.64 9.89
C HIS A 143 16.52 -8.30 10.33
#